data_AF-A0A934MMA8-F1
#
_entry.id   AF-A0A934MMA8-F1
#
_cell.length_a   1.000
_cell.length_b   1.000
_cell.length_c   1.000
_cell.angle_alpha   90.00
_cell.angle_beta   90.00
_cell.angle_gamma   90.00
#
_symmetry.space_group_name_H-M   'P 1'
#
loop_
_entity.id
_entity.type
_entity.pdbx_description
1 polymer ?
#
loop_
_entity_poly.entity_id
_entity_poly.type
_entity_poly.pdbx_seq_one_letter_code
_entity_poly.pdbx_strand_id
1 'polypeptide(L)'
;MNEQPAAKRSWFAPIVLLLLVFSIMGNVVLFSTKIQNSQTFRMEAGERIIKAAWDARKHAQSLLASLEQLKKGTSATERIEAKQNIGFAFEHAQGLPQLIKEALARHEGEHEGQKRTAEIFIAEIEASLSLIGNHDTALTAEETAYVAKLKKLYTEIDSRLAEFPYDEISKESALRTENGEGWVDLAYGLLLLINEPDKLTVK
;
A
#
# COMPACT_ATOMS: atom_id res chain seq x y z
N MET A 1 15.23 -88.58 -13.72
CA MET A 1 15.62 -87.42 -12.89
C MET A 1 15.17 -86.19 -13.65
N ASN A 2 14.14 -85.49 -13.18
CA ASN A 2 13.63 -84.27 -13.81
C ASN A 2 14.31 -83.08 -13.13
N GLU A 3 15.17 -82.37 -13.86
CA GLU A 3 15.72 -81.09 -13.43
C GLU A 3 14.63 -80.02 -13.56
N GLN A 4 14.19 -79.45 -12.44
CA GLN A 4 13.36 -78.23 -12.44
C GLN A 4 14.27 -77.04 -12.79
N PRO A 5 13.97 -76.25 -13.83
CA PRO A 5 14.75 -75.05 -14.12
C PRO A 5 14.53 -74.03 -13.00
N ALA A 6 15.63 -73.54 -12.41
CA ALA A 6 15.62 -72.53 -11.36
C ALA A 6 14.88 -71.27 -11.84
N ALA A 7 13.82 -70.88 -11.13
CA ALA A 7 13.05 -69.68 -11.44
C ALA A 7 13.96 -68.42 -11.35
N LYS A 8 14.18 -67.76 -12.49
CA LYS A 8 14.99 -66.54 -12.59
C LYS A 8 14.28 -65.43 -11.79
N ARG A 9 14.88 -65.01 -10.66
CA ARG A 9 14.33 -63.95 -9.78
C ARG A 9 14.16 -62.66 -10.59
N SER A 10 12.92 -62.27 -10.89
CA SER A 10 12.62 -61.08 -11.69
C SER A 10 12.86 -59.82 -10.86
N TRP A 11 13.96 -59.12 -11.14
CA TRP A 11 14.31 -57.84 -10.52
C TRP A 11 13.56 -56.64 -11.13
N PHE A 12 12.72 -56.87 -12.14
CA PHE A 12 11.97 -55.82 -12.81
C PHE A 12 10.99 -55.11 -11.87
N ALA A 13 10.17 -55.88 -11.15
CA ALA A 13 9.17 -55.33 -10.23
C ALA A 13 9.78 -54.44 -9.12
N PRO A 14 10.85 -54.83 -8.41
CA PRO A 14 11.45 -53.96 -7.40
C PRO A 14 12.11 -52.72 -8.01
N ILE A 15 12.71 -52.79 -9.21
CA ILE A 15 13.30 -51.62 -9.88
C ILE A 15 12.21 -50.62 -10.28
N VAL A 16 11.11 -51.09 -10.87
CA VAL A 16 9.99 -50.21 -11.26
C VAL A 16 9.33 -49.59 -10.04
N LEU A 17 9.15 -50.35 -8.95
CA LEU A 17 8.62 -49.82 -7.69
C LEU A 17 9.53 -48.72 -7.14
N LEU A 18 10.85 -48.93 -7.17
CA LEU A 18 11.83 -47.96 -6.67
C LEU A 18 11.80 -46.68 -7.53
N LEU A 19 11.77 -46.80 -8.86
CA LEU A 19 11.61 -45.66 -9.76
C LEU A 19 10.28 -44.91 -9.55
N LEU A 20 9.18 -45.63 -9.31
CA LEU A 20 7.87 -45.05 -9.02
C LEU A 20 7.92 -44.24 -7.71
N VAL A 21 8.52 -44.80 -6.66
CA VAL A 21 8.68 -44.11 -5.37
C VAL A 21 9.52 -42.84 -5.53
N PHE A 22 10.64 -42.90 -6.25
CA PHE A 22 11.46 -41.72 -6.54
C PHE A 22 10.70 -40.68 -7.36
N SER A 23 9.90 -41.09 -8.34
CA SER A 23 9.07 -40.18 -9.14
C SER A 23 7.99 -39.49 -8.29
N ILE A 24 7.34 -40.22 -7.38
CA ILE A 24 6.32 -39.66 -6.49
C ILE A 24 6.97 -38.69 -5.49
N MET A 25 8.10 -39.08 -4.88
CA MET A 25 8.84 -38.20 -3.97
C MET A 25 9.28 -36.92 -4.67
N GLY A 26 9.81 -37.01 -5.89
CA GLY A 26 10.20 -35.84 -6.69
C GLY A 26 9.03 -34.88 -6.93
N ASN A 27 7.86 -35.41 -7.33
CA ASN A 27 6.67 -34.60 -7.53
C ASN A 27 6.17 -33.92 -6.26
N VAL A 28 6.16 -34.63 -5.12
CA VAL A 28 5.77 -34.06 -3.83
C VAL A 28 6.72 -32.94 -3.41
N VAL A 29 8.03 -33.12 -3.59
CA VAL A 29 9.03 -32.08 -3.29
C VAL A 29 8.81 -30.85 -4.18
N LEU A 30 8.67 -31.03 -5.49
CA LEU A 30 8.45 -29.92 -6.43
C LEU A 30 7.14 -29.18 -6.16
N PHE A 31 6.08 -29.91 -5.81
CA PHE A 31 4.79 -29.31 -5.47
C PHE A 31 4.88 -28.53 -4.14
N SER A 32 5.56 -29.08 -3.14
CA SER A 32 5.80 -28.43 -1.86
C SER A 32 6.59 -27.13 -2.02
N THR A 33 7.69 -27.14 -2.79
CA THR A 33 8.49 -25.93 -3.03
C THR A 33 7.69 -24.88 -3.81
N LYS A 34 6.90 -25.30 -4.81
CA LYS A 34 6.00 -24.38 -5.55
C LYS A 34 4.98 -23.72 -4.62
N ILE A 35 4.34 -24.48 -3.72
CA ILE A 35 3.39 -23.92 -2.75
C ILE A 35 4.10 -22.95 -1.82
N GLN A 36 5.25 -23.33 -1.26
CA GLN A 36 6.02 -22.48 -0.35
C GLN A 36 6.39 -21.16 -1.02
N ASN A 37 6.95 -21.21 -2.24
CA ASN A 37 7.30 -20.01 -3.00
C ASN A 37 6.08 -19.13 -3.31
N SER A 38 4.95 -19.74 -3.68
CA SER A 38 3.72 -18.98 -3.92
C SER A 38 3.20 -18.31 -2.65
N GLN A 39 3.28 -18.97 -1.50
CA GLN A 39 2.87 -18.38 -0.22
C GLN A 39 3.78 -17.23 0.18
N THR A 40 5.10 -17.37 0.01
CA THR A 40 6.06 -16.30 0.31
C THR A 40 5.81 -15.08 -0.57
N PHE A 41 5.65 -15.27 -1.88
CA PHE A 41 5.38 -14.17 -2.81
C PHE A 41 4.09 -13.41 -2.46
N ARG A 42 3.03 -14.15 -2.15
CA ARG A 42 1.73 -13.57 -1.77
C ARG A 42 1.78 -12.88 -0.42
N MET A 43 2.53 -13.45 0.53
CA MET A 43 2.81 -12.82 1.82
C MET A 43 3.54 -11.50 1.63
N GLU A 44 4.64 -11.46 0.88
CA GLU A 44 5.37 -10.23 0.57
C GLU A 44 4.47 -9.18 -0.12
N ALA A 45 3.56 -9.59 -1.00
CA ALA A 45 2.59 -8.69 -1.61
C ALA A 45 1.62 -8.10 -0.58
N GLY A 46 1.08 -8.93 0.31
CA GLY A 46 0.24 -8.48 1.42
C GLY A 46 0.97 -7.52 2.36
N GLU A 47 2.21 -7.81 2.74
CA GLU A 47 3.02 -6.94 3.59
C GLU A 47 3.25 -5.57 2.95
N ARG A 48 3.51 -5.52 1.63
CA ARG A 48 3.65 -4.25 0.90
C ARG A 48 2.37 -3.42 0.96
N ILE A 49 1.20 -4.04 0.80
CA ILE A 49 -0.10 -3.34 0.85
C ILE A 49 -0.35 -2.79 2.26
N ILE A 50 -0.15 -3.61 3.30
CA ILE A 50 -0.32 -3.17 4.69
C ILE A 50 0.62 -2.01 5.01
N LYS A 51 1.90 -2.12 4.62
CA LYS A 51 2.88 -1.05 4.82
C LYS A 51 2.48 0.23 4.08
N ALA A 52 2.01 0.12 2.83
CA ALA A 52 1.55 1.27 2.06
C ALA A 52 0.35 1.97 2.73
N ALA A 53 -0.62 1.21 3.24
CA ALA A 53 -1.75 1.75 3.98
C ALA A 53 -1.31 2.46 5.27
N TRP A 54 -0.35 1.89 6.01
CA TRP A 54 0.20 2.51 7.22
C TRP A 54 0.99 3.78 6.91
N ASP A 55 1.84 3.77 5.90
CA ASP A 55 2.58 4.95 5.45
C ASP A 55 1.61 6.06 4.98
N ALA A 56 0.55 5.70 4.24
CA ALA A 56 -0.49 6.64 3.83
C ALA A 56 -1.21 7.26 5.05
N ARG A 57 -1.55 6.45 6.05
CA ARG A 57 -2.21 6.91 7.27
C ARG A 57 -1.28 7.82 8.08
N LYS A 58 -0.01 7.43 8.22
CA LYS A 58 1.00 8.24 8.92
C LYS A 58 1.21 9.58 8.23
N HIS A 59 1.32 9.59 6.90
CA HIS A 59 1.38 10.82 6.11
C HIS A 59 0.16 11.71 6.38
N ALA A 60 -1.05 11.15 6.31
CA ALA A 60 -2.28 11.91 6.53
C ALA A 60 -2.36 12.52 7.94
N GLN A 61 -2.05 11.74 8.97
CA GLN A 61 -2.09 12.18 10.36
C GLN A 61 -1.03 13.24 10.67
N SER A 62 0.21 13.02 10.22
CA SER A 62 1.31 13.98 10.38
C SER A 62 1.00 15.28 9.65
N LEU A 63 0.42 15.22 8.45
CA LEU A 63 0.05 16.43 7.73
C LEU A 63 -1.10 17.16 8.41
N LEU A 64 -2.16 16.47 8.87
CA LEU A 64 -3.26 17.09 9.62
C LEU A 64 -2.78 17.81 10.88
N ALA A 65 -1.88 17.18 11.64
CA ALA A 65 -1.31 17.79 12.84
C ALA A 65 -0.50 19.05 12.49
N SER A 66 0.28 19.00 11.41
CA SER A 66 1.13 20.10 10.97
C SER A 66 0.33 21.26 10.37
N LEU A 67 -0.77 20.97 9.66
CA LEU A 67 -1.71 21.98 9.17
C LEU A 67 -2.43 22.69 10.32
N GLU A 68 -2.75 21.99 11.40
CA GLU A 68 -3.29 22.59 12.61
C GLU A 68 -2.29 23.51 13.31
N GLN A 69 -1.02 23.10 13.37
CA GLN A 69 0.05 23.97 13.89
C GLN A 69 0.24 25.20 13.00
N LEU A 70 0.27 25.03 11.68
CA LEU A 70 0.41 26.14 10.73
C LEU A 70 -0.73 27.16 10.86
N LYS A 71 -1.96 26.68 11.04
CA LYS A 71 -3.14 27.54 11.24
C LYS A 71 -3.12 28.29 12.56
N LYS A 72 -2.62 27.67 13.63
CA LYS A 72 -2.53 28.27 14.98
C LYS A 72 -1.32 29.18 15.16
N GLY A 73 -0.28 28.99 14.35
CA GLY A 73 0.96 29.75 14.41
C GLY A 73 0.73 31.23 14.16
N THR A 74 1.00 32.05 15.16
CA THR A 74 0.86 33.51 15.10
C THR A 74 2.20 34.18 14.83
N SER A 75 3.30 33.54 15.22
CA SER A 75 4.68 34.02 14.98
C SER A 75 5.34 33.35 13.78
N ALA A 76 6.38 34.00 13.23
CA ALA A 76 7.18 33.44 12.14
C ALA A 76 7.88 32.13 12.56
N THR A 77 8.36 32.04 13.81
CA THR A 77 9.02 30.85 14.34
C THR A 77 8.09 29.64 14.40
N GLU A 78 6.86 29.82 14.89
CA GLU A 78 5.84 28.74 14.92
C GLU A 78 5.48 28.26 13.51
N ARG A 79 5.43 29.18 12.53
CA ARG A 79 5.20 28.82 11.12
C ARG A 79 6.37 28.03 10.53
N ILE A 80 7.62 28.40 10.85
CA ILE A 80 8.81 27.65 10.40
C ILE A 80 8.79 26.23 10.95
N GLU A 81 8.48 26.05 12.23
CA GLU A 81 8.36 24.73 12.86
C GLU A 81 7.24 23.91 12.22
N ALA A 82 6.06 24.51 11.99
CA ALA A 82 4.97 23.84 11.29
C ALA A 82 5.36 23.41 9.86
N LYS A 83 6.13 24.24 9.14
CA LYS A 83 6.63 23.89 7.80
C LYS A 83 7.67 22.78 7.81
N GLN A 84 8.52 22.73 8.84
CA GLN A 84 9.45 21.59 9.03
C GLN A 84 8.67 20.30 9.28
N ASN A 85 7.63 20.34 10.13
CA ASN A 85 6.76 19.19 10.39
C ASN A 85 5.99 18.74 9.14
N ILE A 86 5.55 19.68 8.30
CA ILE A 86 5.02 19.37 6.97
C ILE A 86 6.06 18.62 6.14
N GLY A 87 7.30 19.08 6.09
CA GLY A 87 8.40 18.39 5.40
C GLY A 87 8.59 16.95 5.88
N PHE A 88 8.59 16.72 7.19
CA PHE A 88 8.67 15.37 7.76
C PHE A 88 7.45 14.52 7.42
N ALA A 89 6.25 15.10 7.33
CA ALA A 89 5.06 14.37 6.90
C ALA A 89 5.21 13.81 5.47
N PHE A 90 5.97 14.47 4.59
CA PHE A 90 6.20 14.00 3.22
C PHE A 90 7.15 12.81 3.12
N GLU A 91 7.89 12.44 4.18
CA GLU A 91 8.71 11.21 4.20
C GLU A 91 7.87 9.94 3.96
N HIS A 92 6.61 9.95 4.40
CA HIS A 92 5.66 8.85 4.25
C HIS A 92 4.69 9.03 3.07
N ALA A 93 4.86 10.07 2.26
CA ALA A 93 3.92 10.41 1.19
C ALA A 93 3.75 9.29 0.15
N GLN A 94 4.79 8.48 -0.07
CA GLN A 94 4.75 7.37 -1.02
C GLN A 94 3.77 6.24 -0.65
N GLY A 95 3.27 6.20 0.60
CA GLY A 95 2.30 5.20 1.02
C GLY A 95 0.99 5.27 0.22
N LEU A 96 0.46 6.47 -0.01
CA LEU A 96 -0.82 6.66 -0.71
C LEU A 96 -0.73 6.25 -2.20
N PRO A 97 0.28 6.70 -2.97
CA PRO A 97 0.47 6.24 -4.34
C PRO A 97 0.71 4.74 -4.45
N GLN A 98 1.52 4.17 -3.55
CA GLN A 98 1.80 2.74 -3.56
C GLN A 98 0.53 1.91 -3.30
N LEU A 99 -0.31 2.33 -2.35
CA LEU A 99 -1.58 1.66 -2.05
C LEU A 99 -2.53 1.70 -3.25
N ILE A 100 -2.70 2.88 -3.86
CA ILE A 100 -3.55 3.05 -5.03
C ILE A 100 -3.02 2.23 -6.20
N LYS A 101 -1.71 2.23 -6.45
CA LYS A 101 -1.07 1.45 -7.51
C LYS A 101 -1.32 -0.06 -7.34
N GLU A 102 -1.19 -0.58 -6.12
CA GLU A 102 -1.45 -2.00 -5.82
C GLU A 102 -2.93 -2.35 -6.02
N ALA A 103 -3.85 -1.42 -5.77
CA ALA A 103 -5.29 -1.61 -6.01
C ALA A 103 -5.63 -1.58 -7.51
N LEU A 104 -5.09 -0.60 -8.26
CA LEU A 104 -5.27 -0.49 -9.71
C LEU A 104 -4.75 -1.72 -10.46
N ALA A 105 -3.67 -2.34 -9.97
CA ALA A 105 -3.15 -3.58 -10.55
C ALA A 105 -4.07 -4.80 -10.38
N ARG A 106 -5.06 -4.73 -9.47
CA ARG A 106 -6.00 -5.81 -9.13
C ARG A 106 -7.43 -5.52 -9.57
N HIS A 107 -7.75 -4.30 -9.94
CA HIS A 107 -9.09 -3.90 -10.34
C HIS A 107 -9.34 -4.21 -11.82
N GLU A 108 -10.35 -5.03 -12.14
CA GLU A 108 -10.69 -5.47 -13.50
C GLU A 108 -11.65 -4.53 -14.25
N GLY A 109 -11.60 -3.21 -14.00
CA GLY A 109 -12.54 -2.23 -14.57
C GLY A 109 -11.86 -1.02 -15.25
N GLU A 110 -12.59 -0.34 -16.14
CA GLU A 110 -12.17 0.95 -16.69
C GLU A 110 -12.11 1.99 -15.58
N HIS A 111 -10.97 2.66 -15.47
CA HIS A 111 -10.68 3.64 -14.43
C HIS A 111 -11.24 5.02 -14.81
N GLU A 112 -12.54 5.09 -15.09
CA GLU A 112 -13.21 6.32 -15.47
C GLU A 112 -13.09 7.39 -14.36
N GLY A 113 -12.75 8.62 -14.73
CA GLY A 113 -12.74 9.76 -13.80
C GLY A 113 -11.38 10.13 -13.17
N GLN A 114 -10.28 9.44 -13.51
CA GLN A 114 -8.94 9.87 -13.07
C GLN A 114 -8.48 11.12 -13.84
N LYS A 115 -8.54 12.29 -13.20
CA LYS A 115 -7.95 13.54 -13.72
C LYS A 115 -6.46 13.65 -13.41
N ARG A 116 -6.03 13.08 -12.28
CA ARG A 116 -4.64 13.06 -11.78
C ARG A 116 -4.33 11.77 -11.03
N THR A 117 -3.04 11.41 -11.02
CA THR A 117 -2.52 10.33 -10.20
C THR A 117 -2.26 10.80 -8.77
N ALA A 118 -2.09 9.85 -7.84
CA ALA A 118 -1.76 10.15 -6.45
C ALA A 118 -0.41 10.86 -6.30
N GLU A 119 0.57 10.55 -7.16
CA GLU A 119 1.87 11.21 -7.18
C GLU A 119 1.74 12.67 -7.58
N ILE A 120 0.93 12.97 -8.60
CA ILE A 120 0.67 14.36 -9.02
C ILE A 120 -0.04 15.13 -7.91
N PHE A 121 -1.05 14.53 -7.28
CA PHE A 121 -1.77 15.12 -6.15
C PHE A 121 -0.83 15.51 -5.00
N ILE A 122 0.07 14.60 -4.60
CA ILE A 122 1.04 14.84 -3.53
C ILE A 122 2.01 15.95 -3.90
N ALA A 123 2.54 15.94 -5.14
CA ALA A 123 3.45 16.97 -5.62
C ALA A 123 2.79 18.36 -5.66
N GLU A 124 1.53 18.46 -6.08
CA GLU A 124 0.76 19.71 -6.08
C GLU A 124 0.57 20.27 -4.66
N ILE A 125 0.29 19.40 -3.69
CA ILE A 125 0.12 19.78 -2.29
C ILE A 125 1.46 20.21 -1.68
N GLU A 126 2.53 19.45 -1.92
CA GLU A 126 3.88 19.78 -1.45
C GLU A 126 4.32 21.16 -1.96
N ALA A 127 4.17 21.37 -3.27
CA ALA A 127 4.48 22.64 -3.92
C ALA A 127 3.65 23.78 -3.30
N SER A 128 2.34 23.59 -3.13
CA SER A 128 1.47 24.61 -2.56
C SER A 128 1.81 24.92 -1.09
N LEU A 129 2.07 23.90 -0.26
CA LEU A 129 2.43 24.09 1.15
C LEU A 129 3.81 24.73 1.33
N SER A 130 4.73 24.51 0.40
CA SER A 130 6.05 25.17 0.40
C SER A 130 5.93 26.70 0.24
N LEU A 131 4.89 27.17 -0.48
CA LEU A 131 4.64 28.59 -0.75
C LEU A 131 3.92 29.30 0.40
N ILE A 132 3.14 28.57 1.20
CA ILE A 132 2.33 29.15 2.28
C ILE A 132 3.20 29.69 3.42
N GLY A 133 2.84 30.85 3.95
CA GLY A 133 3.42 31.43 5.16
C GLY A 133 4.83 31.99 4.97
N ASN A 134 5.26 32.26 3.73
CA ASN A 134 6.54 32.87 3.39
C ASN A 134 6.60 34.39 3.61
N HIS A 135 5.64 34.94 4.36
CA HIS A 135 5.56 36.36 4.69
C HIS A 135 5.58 36.59 6.20
N ASP A 136 5.97 37.79 6.60
CA ASP A 136 6.11 38.17 8.01
C ASP A 136 4.76 38.31 8.72
N THR A 137 3.68 38.51 7.97
CA THR A 137 2.31 38.64 8.50
C THR A 137 1.68 37.29 8.84
N ALA A 138 0.55 37.30 9.57
CA ALA A 138 -0.30 36.13 9.71
C ALA A 138 -0.77 35.60 8.34
N LEU A 139 -1.21 34.34 8.29
CA LEU A 139 -1.73 33.73 7.07
C LEU A 139 -2.81 34.61 6.44
N THR A 140 -2.71 34.80 5.13
CA THR A 140 -3.73 35.48 4.34
C THR A 140 -5.05 34.70 4.39
N ALA A 141 -6.16 35.39 4.06
CA ALA A 141 -7.46 34.73 3.97
C ALA A 141 -7.46 33.58 2.95
N GLU A 142 -6.69 33.72 1.87
CA GLU A 142 -6.56 32.71 0.82
C GLU A 142 -5.81 31.47 1.30
N GLU A 143 -4.67 31.65 1.97
CA GLU A 143 -3.91 30.54 2.56
C GLU A 143 -4.70 29.84 3.66
N THR A 144 -5.42 30.59 4.50
CA THR A 144 -6.27 30.03 5.55
C THR A 144 -7.40 29.19 4.94
N ALA A 145 -8.00 29.65 3.85
CA ALA A 145 -9.01 28.89 3.11
C ALA A 145 -8.43 27.63 2.46
N TYR A 146 -7.21 27.71 1.92
CA TYR A 146 -6.50 26.56 1.36
C TYR A 146 -6.19 25.50 2.43
N VAL A 147 -5.61 25.91 3.56
CA VAL A 147 -5.31 25.02 4.70
C VAL A 147 -6.58 24.36 5.22
N ALA A 148 -7.70 25.10 5.29
CA ALA A 148 -8.98 24.53 5.69
C ALA A 148 -9.52 23.48 4.70
N LYS A 149 -9.41 23.73 3.39
CA LYS A 149 -9.78 22.75 2.35
C LYS A 149 -8.93 21.49 2.44
N LEU A 150 -7.61 21.66 2.57
CA LEU A 150 -6.67 20.56 2.66
C LEU A 150 -6.92 19.73 3.92
N LYS A 151 -7.18 20.38 5.06
CA LYS A 151 -7.53 19.69 6.30
C LYS A 151 -8.80 18.85 6.15
N LYS A 152 -9.84 19.40 5.51
CA LYS A 152 -11.08 18.64 5.25
C LYS A 152 -10.79 17.39 4.41
N LEU A 153 -10.05 17.54 3.32
CA LEU A 153 -9.69 16.44 2.43
C LEU A 153 -8.88 15.36 3.16
N TYR A 154 -7.85 15.76 3.90
CA TYR A 154 -7.01 14.80 4.64
C TYR A 154 -7.72 14.14 5.82
N THR A 155 -8.73 14.81 6.41
CA THR A 155 -9.58 14.18 7.44
C THR A 155 -10.42 13.06 6.81
N GLU A 156 -10.91 13.26 5.59
CA GLU A 156 -11.64 12.21 4.88
C GLU A 156 -10.72 11.08 4.42
N ILE A 157 -9.50 11.39 3.97
CA ILE A 157 -8.46 10.39 3.67
C ILE A 157 -8.13 9.55 4.91
N ASP A 158 -7.85 10.18 6.06
CA ASP A 158 -7.55 9.46 7.31
C ASP A 158 -8.74 8.62 7.77
N SER A 159 -9.97 9.13 7.67
CA SER A 159 -11.19 8.38 8.00
C SER A 159 -11.34 7.12 7.16
N ARG A 160 -11.08 7.20 5.85
CA ARG A 160 -11.14 6.03 4.95
C ARG A 160 -9.99 5.06 5.23
N LEU A 161 -8.78 5.56 5.47
CA LEU A 161 -7.63 4.72 5.82
C LEU A 161 -7.79 4.03 7.19
N ALA A 162 -8.57 4.60 8.11
CA ALA A 162 -8.89 3.98 9.39
C ALA A 162 -9.80 2.74 9.26
N GLU A 163 -10.49 2.56 8.13
CA GLU A 163 -11.27 1.35 7.85
C GLU A 163 -10.38 0.16 7.45
N PHE A 164 -9.08 0.39 7.20
CA PHE A 164 -8.15 -0.68 6.89
C PHE A 164 -7.94 -1.59 8.13
N PRO A 165 -8.28 -2.90 8.05
CA PRO A 165 -8.57 -3.70 9.24
C PRO A 165 -7.33 -4.31 9.94
N TYR A 166 -6.11 -3.98 9.50
CA TYR A 166 -4.89 -4.62 9.98
C TYR A 166 -4.00 -3.63 10.72
N ASP A 167 -3.87 -3.85 12.03
CA ASP A 167 -3.00 -3.09 12.93
C ASP A 167 -1.63 -3.76 13.13
N GLU A 168 -1.43 -4.96 12.58
CA GLU A 168 -0.18 -5.70 12.66
C GLU A 168 0.16 -6.44 11.35
N ILE A 169 1.46 -6.45 11.01
CA ILE A 169 2.00 -7.22 9.89
C ILE A 169 2.34 -8.62 10.41
N SER A 170 1.53 -9.60 10.02
CA SER A 170 1.75 -11.02 10.28
C SER A 170 1.52 -11.81 9.00
N LYS A 171 2.01 -13.06 8.94
CA LYS A 171 1.76 -13.95 7.80
C LYS A 171 0.26 -14.08 7.49
N GLU A 172 -0.58 -14.11 8.53
CA GLU A 172 -2.03 -14.25 8.38
C GLU A 172 -2.68 -12.97 7.86
N SER A 173 -2.31 -11.79 8.37
CA SER A 173 -2.83 -10.51 7.86
C SER A 173 -2.34 -10.22 6.45
N ALA A 174 -1.09 -10.55 6.13
CA ALA A 174 -0.52 -10.40 4.80
C ALA A 174 -1.28 -11.27 3.77
N LEU A 175 -1.47 -12.56 4.06
CA LEU A 175 -2.21 -13.44 3.17
C LEU A 175 -3.69 -13.05 3.06
N ARG A 176 -4.34 -12.59 4.14
CA ARG A 176 -5.72 -12.09 4.06
C ARG A 176 -5.84 -10.79 3.28
N THR A 177 -4.87 -9.89 3.42
CA THR A 177 -4.81 -8.65 2.61
C THR A 177 -4.65 -9.00 1.14
N GLU A 178 -3.71 -9.89 0.79
CA GLU A 178 -3.47 -10.24 -0.61
C GLU A 178 -4.68 -10.92 -1.28
N ASN A 179 -5.48 -11.68 -0.52
CA ASN A 179 -6.73 -12.29 -1.00
C ASN A 179 -7.95 -11.37 -0.94
N GLY A 180 -7.94 -10.35 -0.10
CA GLY A 180 -9.11 -9.55 0.21
C GLY A 180 -9.34 -8.45 -0.83
N GLU A 181 -10.58 -8.23 -1.22
CA GLU A 181 -10.94 -7.14 -2.16
C GLU A 181 -11.32 -5.84 -1.43
N GLY A 182 -11.70 -5.91 -0.14
CA GLY A 182 -12.22 -4.74 0.58
C GLY A 182 -11.24 -3.55 0.68
N TRP A 183 -9.93 -3.78 0.64
CA TRP A 183 -8.96 -2.68 0.59
C TRP A 183 -8.76 -2.09 -0.81
N VAL A 184 -9.11 -2.84 -1.87
CA VAL A 184 -9.07 -2.38 -3.25
C VAL A 184 -10.13 -1.30 -3.46
N ASP A 185 -11.35 -1.56 -2.99
CA ASP A 185 -12.45 -0.58 -3.02
C ASP A 185 -12.13 0.68 -2.21
N LEU A 186 -11.51 0.50 -1.03
CA LEU A 186 -11.03 1.60 -0.20
C LEU A 186 -10.01 2.46 -0.96
N ALA A 187 -8.99 1.85 -1.54
CA ALA A 187 -7.94 2.53 -2.29
C ALA A 187 -8.49 3.23 -3.54
N TYR A 188 -9.46 2.61 -4.22
CA TYR A 188 -10.15 3.25 -5.34
C TYR A 188 -11.01 4.44 -4.88
N GLY A 189 -11.71 4.31 -3.75
CA GLY A 189 -12.42 5.42 -3.11
C GLY A 189 -11.50 6.59 -2.74
N LEU A 190 -10.27 6.32 -2.28
CA LEU A 190 -9.25 7.33 -2.06
C LEU A 190 -8.82 8.01 -3.37
N LEU A 191 -8.66 7.24 -4.44
CA LEU A 191 -8.32 7.78 -5.75
C LEU A 191 -9.41 8.71 -6.30
N LEU A 192 -10.68 8.35 -6.15
CA LEU A 192 -11.79 9.23 -6.52
C LEU A 192 -11.80 10.49 -5.66
N LEU A 193 -11.61 10.35 -4.34
CA LEU A 193 -11.58 11.47 -3.40
C LEU A 193 -10.49 12.49 -3.75
N ILE A 194 -9.27 12.05 -4.09
CA ILE A 194 -8.20 12.98 -4.50
C ILE A 194 -8.48 13.63 -5.86
N ASN A 195 -9.38 13.07 -6.67
CA ASN A 195 -9.78 13.60 -7.98
C ASN A 195 -11.02 14.50 -7.93
N GLU A 196 -11.76 14.55 -6.82
CA GLU A 196 -12.92 15.45 -6.66
C GLU A 196 -12.55 16.95 -6.76
N PRO A 197 -11.48 17.45 -6.11
CA PRO A 197 -11.16 18.86 -6.18
C PRO A 197 -10.52 19.23 -7.53
N ASP A 198 -11.17 20.06 -8.35
CA ASP A 198 -10.65 20.45 -9.67
C ASP A 198 -9.27 21.15 -9.62
N LYS A 199 -8.96 21.87 -8.53
CA LYS A 199 -7.65 22.51 -8.28
C LYS A 199 -7.33 22.58 -6.79
N LEU A 200 -6.11 22.17 -6.43
CA LEU A 200 -5.52 22.36 -5.10
C LEU A 200 -4.22 23.15 -5.23
N THR A 201 -4.34 24.40 -5.68
CA THR A 201 -3.20 25.31 -5.81
C THR A 201 -3.51 26.62 -5.12
N VAL A 202 -2.59 27.11 -4.30
CA VAL A 202 -2.54 28.52 -3.90
C VAL A 202 -1.98 29.30 -5.10
N LYS A 203 -2.68 30.34 -5.55
CA LYS A 203 -2.21 31.22 -6.63
C LYS A 203 -1.36 32.34 -6.07
#